data_AF-M0AVW7-F1
#
_entry.id   AF-M0AVW7-F1
#
_cell.length_a   1.000
_cell.length_b   1.000
_cell.length_c   1.000
_cell.angle_alpha   90.00
_cell.angle_beta   90.00
_cell.angle_gamma   90.00
#
_symmetry.space_group_name_H-M   'P 1'
#
loop_
_entity.id
_entity.type
_entity.pdbx_description
1 polymer ?
#
loop_
_entity_poly.entity_id
_entity_poly.type
_entity_poly.pdbx_seq_one_letter_code
_entity_poly.pdbx_strand_id
1 'polypeptide(L)'
;MSTQQRRPIEQYFPTEPWLEQYRAAIDENDAYADHSAGWGVDFDGSFVFQIEAVPLDSTTVADLPSELVESVEDDLSALSDDRLEAVLEQAPAGARERIESRNGSLEERVTAEVRGTTMAALPDRTWPALRTELPANLDELIPQLEENVADDGTIYAYLELYDGECESVDTMLDLDDREHGFRLIGDYDTWTDLVRGEGDVINMLMSGEFEIDGDMQKILQYSDAAVDLAEIAADVDTRFIF
;
A
#
# COMPACT_ATOMS: atom_id res chain seq x y z
N MET A 1 -25.56 -5.96 -14.34
CA MET A 1 -24.86 -4.82 -14.96
C MET A 1 -24.64 -3.84 -13.82
N SER A 2 -23.47 -3.70 -13.21
CA SER A 2 -22.11 -4.01 -13.64
C SER A 2 -21.38 -4.82 -12.56
N THR A 3 -20.79 -5.95 -12.94
CA THR A 3 -19.59 -6.48 -12.29
C THR A 3 -18.44 -5.52 -12.63
N GLN A 4 -18.43 -4.31 -12.07
CA GLN A 4 -17.17 -3.57 -11.97
C GLN A 4 -16.29 -4.47 -11.11
N GLN A 5 -15.28 -5.02 -11.76
CA GLN A 5 -14.53 -6.17 -11.32
C GLN A 5 -13.76 -5.73 -10.08
N ARG A 6 -14.18 -6.19 -8.89
CA ARG A 6 -13.45 -5.95 -7.63
C ARG A 6 -11.99 -6.27 -7.90
N ARG A 7 -11.14 -5.24 -7.87
CA ARG A 7 -9.70 -5.43 -8.09
C ARG A 7 -9.12 -6.06 -6.84
N PRO A 8 -8.23 -7.04 -7.00
CA PRO A 8 -7.68 -7.78 -5.88
C PRO A 8 -6.60 -6.92 -5.19
N ILE A 9 -6.29 -7.20 -3.93
CA ILE A 9 -5.46 -6.33 -3.07
C ILE A 9 -4.06 -6.12 -3.65
N GLU A 10 -3.56 -7.09 -4.42
CA GLU A 10 -2.25 -7.06 -5.05
C GLU A 10 -2.09 -5.85 -5.98
N GLN A 11 -3.17 -5.32 -6.55
CA GLN A 11 -3.08 -4.14 -7.42
C GLN A 11 -2.93 -2.83 -6.66
N TYR A 12 -3.03 -2.81 -5.33
CA TYR A 12 -3.07 -1.58 -4.54
C TYR A 12 -1.70 -1.26 -3.94
N PHE A 13 -1.10 -0.16 -4.40
CA PHE A 13 0.13 0.39 -3.86
C PHE A 13 -0.12 1.19 -2.57
N PRO A 14 0.75 1.08 -1.54
CA PRO A 14 1.98 0.29 -1.45
C PRO A 14 1.82 -0.94 -0.54
N THR A 15 0.85 -1.81 -0.81
CA THR A 15 0.62 -3.00 0.03
C THR A 15 1.70 -4.06 -0.19
N GLU A 16 1.91 -4.93 0.80
CA GLU A 16 2.82 -6.08 0.68
C GLU A 16 2.42 -7.02 -0.48
N PRO A 17 1.13 -7.34 -0.70
CA PRO A 17 0.71 -8.06 -1.90
C PRO A 17 1.07 -7.38 -3.22
N TRP A 18 1.09 -6.04 -3.29
CA TRP A 18 1.61 -5.32 -4.46
C TRP A 18 3.12 -5.49 -4.62
N LEU A 19 3.86 -5.46 -3.51
CA LEU A 19 5.30 -5.64 -3.50
C LEU A 19 5.70 -7.02 -4.04
N GLU A 20 4.92 -8.07 -3.75
CA GLU A 20 5.12 -9.41 -4.33
C GLU A 20 4.85 -9.46 -5.84
N GLN A 21 3.88 -8.69 -6.36
CA GLN A 21 3.71 -8.55 -7.81
C GLN A 21 4.89 -7.82 -8.44
N TYR A 22 5.37 -6.77 -7.79
CA TYR A 22 6.53 -6.02 -8.25
C TYR A 22 7.79 -6.89 -8.29
N ARG A 23 8.04 -7.67 -7.23
CA ARG A 23 9.10 -8.69 -7.21
C ARG A 23 9.00 -9.65 -8.39
N ALA A 24 7.83 -10.24 -8.61
CA ALA A 24 7.64 -11.18 -9.71
C ALA A 24 7.94 -10.53 -11.07
N ALA A 25 7.55 -9.25 -11.25
CA ALA A 25 7.86 -8.49 -12.45
C ALA A 25 9.36 -8.21 -12.61
N ILE A 26 10.09 -7.98 -11.51
CA ILE A 26 11.56 -7.85 -11.51
C ILE A 26 12.20 -9.15 -12.00
N ASP A 27 11.83 -10.28 -11.40
CA ASP A 27 12.43 -11.59 -11.70
C ASP A 27 12.10 -12.09 -13.13
N GLU A 28 11.04 -11.57 -13.75
CA GLU A 28 10.67 -11.85 -15.14
C GLU A 28 11.37 -10.94 -16.16
N ASN A 29 12.12 -9.91 -15.73
CA ASN A 29 12.72 -8.92 -16.60
C ASN A 29 14.19 -9.26 -16.95
N ASP A 30 14.40 -9.79 -18.16
CA ASP A 30 15.74 -10.12 -18.67
C ASP A 30 16.71 -8.93 -18.71
N ALA A 31 16.21 -7.71 -18.97
CA ALA A 31 17.07 -6.52 -19.06
C ALA A 31 17.58 -6.11 -17.68
N TYR A 32 16.71 -6.13 -16.67
CA TYR A 32 17.11 -5.91 -15.28
C TYR A 32 18.13 -6.95 -14.84
N ALA A 33 17.92 -8.23 -15.14
CA ALA A 33 18.86 -9.30 -14.79
C ALA A 33 20.25 -9.06 -15.41
N ASP A 34 20.30 -8.65 -16.68
CA ASP A 34 21.56 -8.33 -17.38
C ASP A 34 22.24 -7.07 -16.81
N HIS A 35 21.49 -5.99 -16.55
CA HIS A 35 22.03 -4.72 -16.06
C HIS A 35 22.43 -4.75 -14.58
N SER A 36 21.78 -5.58 -13.76
CA SER A 36 22.05 -5.74 -12.33
C SER A 36 23.01 -6.91 -12.01
N ALA A 37 23.55 -7.59 -13.02
CA ALA A 37 24.56 -8.62 -12.83
C ALA A 37 25.76 -8.13 -11.98
N GLY A 38 26.06 -8.85 -10.90
CA GLY A 38 27.08 -8.51 -9.91
C GLY A 38 26.62 -7.55 -8.80
N TRP A 39 25.38 -7.07 -8.83
CA TRP A 39 24.78 -6.35 -7.71
C TRP A 39 24.66 -7.27 -6.48
N GLY A 40 24.99 -6.79 -5.28
CA GLY A 40 24.89 -7.59 -4.06
C GLY A 40 25.98 -8.67 -3.84
N VAL A 41 26.87 -8.94 -4.80
CA VAL A 41 27.84 -10.07 -4.72
C VAL A 41 28.99 -9.82 -3.73
N ASP A 42 29.44 -8.56 -3.59
CA ASP A 42 30.57 -8.17 -2.71
C ASP A 42 30.20 -7.05 -1.71
N PHE A 43 28.92 -6.70 -1.64
CA PHE A 43 28.34 -5.67 -0.77
C PHE A 43 26.88 -6.01 -0.54
N ASP A 44 26.26 -5.47 0.50
CA ASP A 44 24.82 -5.65 0.71
C ASP A 44 24.05 -4.87 -0.38
N GLY A 45 23.34 -5.59 -1.24
CA GLY A 45 22.56 -5.05 -2.35
C GLY A 45 21.09 -4.77 -2.02
N SER A 46 20.65 -5.09 -0.80
CA SER A 46 19.27 -4.90 -0.42
C SER A 46 18.86 -3.42 -0.38
N PHE A 47 17.59 -3.19 -0.65
CA PHE A 47 16.97 -1.87 -0.59
C PHE A 47 15.89 -1.82 0.47
N VAL A 48 15.83 -0.70 1.16
CA VAL A 48 14.64 -0.24 1.87
C VAL A 48 14.05 0.94 1.11
N PHE A 49 12.80 0.82 0.68
CA PHE A 49 12.00 1.92 0.19
C PHE A 49 11.26 2.53 1.38
N GLN A 50 11.65 3.75 1.74
CA GLN A 50 11.03 4.52 2.81
C GLN A 50 10.03 5.48 2.20
N ILE A 51 8.75 5.18 2.41
CA ILE A 51 7.61 5.95 1.91
C ILE A 51 7.06 6.80 3.06
N GLU A 52 7.44 8.07 3.07
CA GLU A 52 7.04 9.03 4.09
C GLU A 52 5.72 9.72 3.74
N ALA A 53 5.16 10.46 4.70
CA ALA A 53 3.99 11.32 4.50
C ALA A 53 2.76 10.62 3.90
N VAL A 54 2.56 9.32 4.18
CA VAL A 54 1.37 8.58 3.76
C VAL A 54 0.13 9.23 4.39
N PRO A 55 -0.89 9.64 3.62
CA PRO A 55 -1.99 10.49 4.09
C PRO A 55 -3.07 9.71 4.86
N LEU A 56 -2.66 8.85 5.80
CA LEU A 56 -3.51 7.92 6.55
C LEU A 56 -4.62 8.60 7.36
N ASP A 57 -4.32 9.77 7.93
CA ASP A 57 -5.25 10.54 8.76
C ASP A 57 -6.20 11.42 7.94
N SER A 58 -5.83 11.78 6.71
CA SER A 58 -6.63 12.65 5.84
C SER A 58 -7.47 11.88 4.83
N THR A 59 -7.03 10.70 4.41
CA THR A 59 -7.74 9.85 3.45
C THR A 59 -8.76 8.98 4.17
N THR A 60 -10.02 9.11 3.78
CA THR A 60 -11.12 8.29 4.29
C THR A 60 -11.49 7.17 3.34
N VAL A 61 -12.26 6.19 3.80
CA VAL A 61 -12.81 5.13 2.92
C VAL A 61 -13.58 5.74 1.74
N ALA A 62 -14.19 6.92 1.90
CA ALA A 62 -14.88 7.62 0.82
C ALA A 62 -13.95 8.22 -0.26
N ASP A 63 -12.67 8.40 0.03
CA ASP A 63 -11.67 8.97 -0.87
C ASP A 63 -10.90 7.90 -1.66
N LEU A 64 -11.08 6.61 -1.30
CA LEU A 64 -10.50 5.47 -2.00
C LEU A 64 -10.97 5.37 -3.46
N PRO A 65 -10.28 4.58 -4.31
CA PRO A 65 -10.71 4.30 -5.67
C PRO A 65 -12.20 3.93 -5.75
N SER A 66 -12.90 4.50 -6.73
CA SER A 66 -14.36 4.42 -6.84
C SER A 66 -14.91 2.99 -6.76
N GLU A 67 -14.20 2.02 -7.31
CA GLU A 67 -14.56 0.60 -7.28
C GLU A 67 -14.62 0.02 -5.86
N LEU A 68 -13.76 0.49 -4.94
CA LEU A 68 -13.79 0.11 -3.53
C LEU A 68 -14.98 0.77 -2.83
N VAL A 69 -15.16 2.07 -3.04
CA VAL A 69 -16.25 2.84 -2.42
C VAL A 69 -17.61 2.28 -2.83
N GLU A 70 -17.81 2.05 -4.13
CA GLU A 70 -19.02 1.46 -4.68
C GLU A 70 -19.25 0.05 -4.12
N SER A 71 -18.20 -0.77 -3.98
CA SER A 71 -18.32 -2.11 -3.41
C SER A 71 -18.77 -2.10 -1.95
N VAL A 72 -18.28 -1.15 -1.15
CA VAL A 72 -18.72 -0.99 0.25
C VAL A 72 -20.19 -0.62 0.32
N GLU A 73 -20.64 0.33 -0.50
CA GLU A 73 -22.05 0.75 -0.53
C GLU A 73 -22.96 -0.39 -1.02
N ASP A 74 -22.55 -1.10 -2.07
CA ASP A 74 -23.29 -2.24 -2.60
C ASP A 74 -23.43 -3.37 -1.56
N ASP A 75 -22.34 -3.73 -0.87
CA ASP A 75 -22.35 -4.82 0.10
C ASP A 75 -23.18 -4.48 1.33
N LEU A 76 -23.05 -3.26 1.87
CA LEU A 76 -23.83 -2.81 3.03
C LEU A 76 -25.32 -2.60 2.70
N SER A 77 -25.63 -2.02 1.54
CA SER A 77 -27.03 -1.80 1.12
C SER A 77 -27.78 -3.08 0.77
N ALA A 78 -27.06 -4.16 0.47
CA ALA A 78 -27.64 -5.48 0.25
C ALA A 78 -28.06 -6.18 1.56
N LEU A 79 -27.60 -5.70 2.72
CA LEU A 79 -27.93 -6.30 4.02
C LEU A 79 -29.35 -5.94 4.46
N SER A 80 -29.99 -6.87 5.19
CA SER A 80 -31.26 -6.57 5.86
C SER A 80 -31.04 -5.79 7.16
N ASP A 81 -32.06 -5.04 7.59
CA ASP A 81 -32.05 -4.33 8.88
C ASP A 81 -31.70 -5.28 10.04
N ASP A 82 -32.30 -6.48 10.09
CA ASP A 82 -31.99 -7.50 11.10
C ASP A 82 -30.50 -7.92 11.10
N ARG A 83 -29.86 -7.95 9.92
CA ARG A 83 -28.44 -8.30 9.80
C ARG A 83 -27.56 -7.16 10.31
N LEU A 84 -27.88 -5.92 9.92
CA LEU A 84 -27.21 -4.72 10.40
C LEU A 84 -27.33 -4.56 11.93
N GLU A 85 -28.51 -4.84 12.49
CA GLU A 85 -28.70 -4.85 13.95
C GLU A 85 -27.79 -5.87 14.63
N ALA A 86 -27.73 -7.10 14.13
CA ALA A 86 -26.86 -8.15 14.67
C ALA A 86 -25.35 -7.80 14.56
N VAL A 87 -24.95 -7.07 13.52
CA VAL A 87 -23.58 -6.54 13.38
C VAL A 87 -23.30 -5.48 14.47
N LEU A 88 -24.26 -4.59 14.72
CA LEU A 88 -24.13 -3.51 15.71
C LEU A 88 -24.25 -3.96 17.18
N GLU A 89 -24.91 -5.07 17.45
CA GLU A 89 -24.91 -5.69 18.78
C GLU A 89 -23.50 -6.07 19.24
N GLN A 90 -22.60 -6.35 18.30
CA GLN A 90 -21.20 -6.69 18.54
C GLN A 90 -20.25 -5.49 18.41
N ALA A 91 -20.78 -4.31 18.08
CA ALA A 91 -19.97 -3.12 17.88
C ALA A 91 -19.33 -2.65 19.20
N PRO A 92 -18.07 -2.18 19.17
CA PRO A 92 -17.48 -1.45 20.27
C PRO A 92 -18.35 -0.24 20.66
N ALA A 93 -18.39 0.11 21.95
CA ALA A 93 -19.27 1.17 22.46
C ALA A 93 -19.09 2.51 21.72
N GLY A 94 -17.85 2.88 21.41
CA GLY A 94 -17.55 4.11 20.67
C GLY A 94 -18.07 4.10 19.23
N ALA A 95 -17.98 2.97 18.53
CA ALA A 95 -18.52 2.84 17.17
C ALA A 95 -20.05 2.90 17.19
N ARG A 96 -20.66 2.18 18.13
CA ARG A 96 -22.11 2.17 18.33
C ARG A 96 -22.66 3.57 18.62
N GLU A 97 -22.06 4.31 19.55
CA GLU A 97 -22.48 5.67 19.89
C GLU A 97 -22.42 6.61 18.68
N ARG A 98 -21.33 6.57 17.89
CA ARG A 98 -21.20 7.37 16.67
C ARG A 98 -22.30 7.04 15.67
N ILE A 99 -22.54 5.75 15.41
CA ILE A 99 -23.59 5.31 14.47
C ILE A 99 -24.98 5.72 14.97
N GLU A 100 -25.30 5.49 16.23
CA GLU A 100 -26.61 5.83 16.81
C GLU A 100 -26.88 7.34 16.82
N SER A 101 -25.83 8.17 16.94
CA SER A 101 -25.94 9.63 16.93
C SER A 101 -26.28 10.23 15.56
N ARG A 102 -26.07 9.48 14.47
CA ARG A 102 -26.39 9.93 13.10
C ARG A 102 -27.89 9.84 12.83
N ASN A 103 -28.34 10.63 11.85
CA ASN A 103 -29.71 10.59 11.36
C ASN A 103 -29.79 9.72 10.10
N GLY A 104 -30.94 9.06 9.87
CA GLY A 104 -31.17 8.21 8.70
C GLY A 104 -31.62 6.80 9.09
N SER A 105 -31.72 5.94 8.08
CA SER A 105 -31.91 4.49 8.26
C SER A 105 -30.72 3.87 8.99
N LEU A 106 -30.81 2.59 9.37
CA LEU A 106 -29.66 1.92 9.98
C LEU A 106 -28.50 1.77 8.99
N GLU A 107 -28.82 1.34 7.77
CA GLU A 107 -27.89 1.22 6.64
C GLU A 107 -27.17 2.55 6.38
N GLU A 108 -27.90 3.65 6.17
CA GLU A 108 -27.32 4.98 5.89
C GLU A 108 -26.30 5.40 6.97
N ARG A 109 -26.58 5.07 8.24
CA ARG A 109 -25.72 5.43 9.37
C ARG A 109 -24.47 4.55 9.47
N VAL A 110 -24.59 3.25 9.17
CA VAL A 110 -23.46 2.31 9.13
C VAL A 110 -22.56 2.63 7.95
N THR A 111 -23.13 2.80 6.76
CA THR A 111 -22.42 3.21 5.54
C THR A 111 -21.66 4.52 5.78
N ALA A 112 -22.29 5.52 6.41
CA ALA A 112 -21.64 6.78 6.74
C ALA A 112 -20.52 6.65 7.81
N GLU A 113 -20.61 5.70 8.74
CA GLU A 113 -19.51 5.42 9.69
C GLU A 113 -18.32 4.82 8.98
N VAL A 114 -18.52 3.83 8.13
CA VAL A 114 -17.44 3.18 7.36
C VAL A 114 -16.81 4.19 6.41
N ARG A 115 -17.62 4.86 5.58
CA ARG A 115 -17.14 5.84 4.59
C ARG A 115 -16.36 7.00 5.21
N GLY A 116 -16.81 7.49 6.37
CA GLY A 116 -16.18 8.60 7.09
C GLY A 116 -14.99 8.19 7.98
N THR A 117 -14.55 6.94 7.91
CA THR A 117 -13.40 6.45 8.66
C THR A 117 -12.12 6.68 7.86
N THR A 118 -11.12 7.27 8.52
CA THR A 118 -9.78 7.49 7.96
C THR A 118 -9.04 6.16 7.87
N MET A 119 -8.06 6.04 6.98
CA MET A 119 -7.25 4.82 6.89
C MET A 119 -6.56 4.51 8.22
N ALA A 120 -6.01 5.52 8.90
CA ALA A 120 -5.42 5.38 10.24
C ALA A 120 -6.41 4.81 11.28
N ALA A 121 -7.69 5.16 11.20
CA ALA A 121 -8.70 4.73 12.16
C ALA A 121 -9.45 3.45 11.72
N LEU A 122 -9.24 2.97 10.50
CA LEU A 122 -9.99 1.85 9.92
C LEU A 122 -9.85 0.56 10.74
N PRO A 123 -8.65 0.17 11.22
CA PRO A 123 -8.52 -1.04 12.02
C PRO A 123 -9.33 -1.00 13.32
N ASP A 124 -9.32 0.15 14.00
CA ASP A 124 -10.01 0.36 15.28
C ASP A 124 -11.52 0.61 15.15
N ARG A 125 -11.96 1.13 14.00
CA ARG A 125 -13.38 1.45 13.74
C ARG A 125 -14.14 0.32 13.07
N THR A 126 -13.44 -0.70 12.60
CA THR A 126 -14.05 -1.94 12.12
C THR A 126 -13.91 -3.03 13.18
N TRP A 127 -14.86 -3.97 13.20
CA TRP A 127 -14.85 -5.09 14.15
C TRP A 127 -15.21 -6.37 13.40
N PRO A 128 -14.91 -7.58 13.94
CA PRO A 128 -15.03 -8.83 13.19
C PRO A 128 -16.38 -9.05 12.50
N ALA A 129 -17.48 -8.67 13.17
CA ALA A 129 -18.82 -8.82 12.60
C ALA A 129 -19.08 -7.85 11.42
N LEU A 130 -18.52 -6.64 11.45
CA LEU A 130 -18.62 -5.69 10.33
C LEU A 130 -17.66 -6.09 9.20
N ARG A 131 -16.42 -6.46 9.53
CA ARG A 131 -15.39 -6.91 8.58
C ARG A 131 -15.88 -8.04 7.67
N THR A 132 -16.68 -8.98 8.22
CA THR A 132 -17.31 -10.07 7.46
C THR A 132 -18.28 -9.58 6.37
N GLU A 133 -18.86 -8.39 6.52
CA GLU A 133 -19.79 -7.80 5.56
C GLU A 133 -19.14 -6.78 4.62
N LEU A 134 -17.87 -6.43 4.84
CA LEU A 134 -17.13 -5.51 3.98
C LEU A 134 -16.57 -6.25 2.75
N PRO A 135 -16.28 -5.52 1.65
CA PRO A 135 -15.57 -6.10 0.51
C PRO A 135 -14.23 -6.71 0.94
N ALA A 136 -13.90 -7.89 0.39
CA ALA A 136 -12.69 -8.63 0.74
C ALA A 136 -11.40 -7.78 0.63
N ASN A 137 -11.29 -6.99 -0.43
CA ASN A 137 -10.14 -6.10 -0.63
C ASN A 137 -10.03 -4.97 0.42
N LEU A 138 -11.15 -4.49 0.98
CA LEU A 138 -11.11 -3.56 2.11
C LEU A 138 -10.75 -4.27 3.42
N ASP A 139 -11.25 -5.50 3.63
CA ASP A 139 -10.90 -6.31 4.80
C ASP A 139 -9.41 -6.70 4.79
N GLU A 140 -8.88 -7.07 3.62
CA GLU A 140 -7.46 -7.38 3.38
C GLU A 140 -6.55 -6.16 3.52
N LEU A 141 -7.06 -4.93 3.31
CA LEU A 141 -6.29 -3.72 3.55
C LEU A 141 -6.07 -3.45 5.05
N ILE A 142 -6.96 -3.91 5.92
CA ILE A 142 -6.86 -3.65 7.36
C ILE A 142 -5.58 -4.21 7.99
N PRO A 143 -5.20 -5.50 7.80
CA PRO A 143 -3.94 -6.00 8.34
C PRO A 143 -2.73 -5.27 7.74
N GLN A 144 -2.79 -4.80 6.49
CA GLN A 144 -1.71 -4.00 5.89
C GLN A 144 -1.50 -2.68 6.64
N LEU A 145 -2.59 -2.05 7.09
CA LEU A 145 -2.52 -0.84 7.90
C LEU A 145 -2.06 -1.12 9.35
N GLU A 146 -2.39 -2.29 9.90
CA GLU A 146 -2.01 -2.68 11.27
C GLU A 146 -0.55 -3.15 11.38
N GLU A 147 -0.05 -3.83 10.35
CA GLU A 147 1.21 -4.58 10.41
C GLU A 147 2.35 -3.94 9.61
N ASN A 148 2.04 -3.09 8.61
CA ASN A 148 3.03 -2.61 7.64
C ASN A 148 3.22 -1.08 7.66
N VAL A 149 2.58 -0.39 8.61
CA VAL A 149 2.69 1.06 8.81
C VAL A 149 3.36 1.32 10.15
N ALA A 150 4.49 2.02 10.16
CA ALA A 150 5.20 2.40 11.36
C ALA A 150 4.41 3.42 12.20
N ASP A 151 4.79 3.58 13.47
CA ASP A 151 4.12 4.47 14.44
C ASP A 151 4.02 5.94 13.97
N ASP A 152 4.93 6.39 13.11
CA ASP A 152 4.95 7.75 12.55
C ASP A 152 4.21 7.87 11.20
N GLY A 153 3.60 6.79 10.72
CA GLY A 153 2.88 6.71 9.44
C GLY A 153 3.75 6.38 8.23
N THR A 154 5.04 6.09 8.44
CA THR A 154 5.96 5.68 7.37
C THR A 154 5.74 4.22 7.00
N ILE A 155 5.85 3.89 5.71
CA ILE A 155 5.87 2.52 5.22
C ILE A 155 7.29 2.18 4.76
N TYR A 156 7.84 1.08 5.25
CA TYR A 156 9.14 0.56 4.83
C TYR A 156 8.94 -0.74 4.05
N ALA A 157 9.27 -0.71 2.76
CA ALA A 157 9.28 -1.90 1.92
C ALA A 157 10.73 -2.37 1.71
N TYR A 158 11.01 -3.62 2.07
CA TYR A 158 12.33 -4.24 1.94
C TYR A 158 12.40 -5.11 0.70
N LEU A 159 13.49 -5.01 -0.04
CA LEU A 159 13.79 -5.80 -1.23
C LEU A 159 15.18 -6.42 -1.08
N GLU A 160 15.25 -7.75 -1.14
CA GLU A 160 16.50 -8.50 -1.16
C GLU A 160 16.97 -8.69 -2.60
N LEU A 161 17.82 -7.77 -3.08
CA LEU A 161 18.32 -7.79 -4.46
C LEU A 161 19.72 -8.41 -4.52
N TYR A 162 19.90 -9.42 -5.37
CA TYR A 162 21.16 -10.12 -5.53
C TYR A 162 21.34 -10.64 -6.97
N ASP A 163 22.44 -10.23 -7.61
CA ASP A 163 22.98 -10.76 -8.86
C ASP A 163 21.95 -10.99 -10.00
N GLY A 164 21.05 -10.04 -10.22
CA GLY A 164 20.04 -10.15 -11.28
C GLY A 164 18.63 -10.43 -10.80
N GLU A 165 18.45 -10.79 -9.52
CA GLU A 165 17.18 -11.30 -8.99
C GLU A 165 16.73 -10.50 -7.76
N CYS A 166 15.42 -10.53 -7.49
CA CYS A 166 14.80 -10.09 -6.26
C CYS A 166 14.40 -11.32 -5.43
N GLU A 167 15.31 -11.79 -4.57
CA GLU A 167 15.19 -13.05 -3.84
C GLU A 167 14.00 -13.06 -2.88
N SER A 168 13.70 -11.92 -2.26
CA SER A 168 12.55 -11.74 -1.39
C SER A 168 12.12 -10.29 -1.31
N VAL A 169 10.86 -10.08 -0.91
CA VAL A 169 10.33 -8.78 -0.52
C VAL A 169 9.58 -8.91 0.79
N ASP A 170 9.54 -7.82 1.56
CA ASP A 170 8.88 -7.80 2.86
C ASP A 170 8.55 -6.36 3.27
N THR A 171 7.91 -6.19 4.42
CA THR A 171 7.71 -4.89 5.05
C THR A 171 8.42 -4.83 6.41
N MET A 172 8.69 -3.62 6.89
CA MET A 172 9.37 -3.38 8.15
C MET A 172 8.63 -2.29 8.94
N LEU A 173 8.75 -2.35 10.27
CA LEU A 173 8.20 -1.31 11.16
C LEU A 173 9.30 -0.42 11.74
N ASP A 174 10.54 -0.93 11.77
CA ASP A 174 11.74 -0.19 12.17
C ASP A 174 12.89 -0.49 11.20
N LEU A 175 13.72 0.52 10.89
CA LEU A 175 14.89 0.36 10.03
C LEU A 175 15.94 -0.59 10.62
N ASP A 176 15.95 -0.77 11.94
CA ASP A 176 16.84 -1.69 12.64
C ASP A 176 16.34 -3.15 12.60
N ASP A 177 15.14 -3.43 12.07
CA ASP A 177 14.58 -4.79 11.97
C ASP A 177 15.41 -5.68 11.04
N ARG A 178 16.08 -5.09 10.04
CA ARG A 178 16.93 -5.78 9.05
C ARG A 178 18.12 -4.93 8.66
N GLU A 179 19.27 -5.58 8.48
CA GLU A 179 20.40 -4.95 7.82
C GLU A 179 20.02 -4.63 6.37
N HIS A 180 20.45 -3.47 5.88
CA HIS A 180 20.20 -3.04 4.51
C HIS A 180 21.38 -2.27 3.93
N GLY A 181 21.58 -2.42 2.62
CA GLY A 181 22.65 -1.76 1.89
C GLY A 181 22.30 -0.34 1.46
N PHE A 182 21.05 -0.13 1.06
CA PHE A 182 20.56 1.11 0.50
C PHE A 182 19.18 1.47 1.04
N ARG A 183 18.91 2.76 1.20
CA ARG A 183 17.59 3.29 1.55
C ARG A 183 17.21 4.42 0.62
N LEU A 184 16.14 4.25 -0.15
CA LEU A 184 15.56 5.27 -1.02
C LEU A 184 14.39 5.91 -0.28
N ILE A 185 14.44 7.22 -0.05
CA ILE A 185 13.54 7.96 0.84
C ILE A 185 12.79 9.00 0.02
N GLY A 186 11.46 9.00 0.12
CA GLY A 186 10.62 10.03 -0.48
C GLY A 186 9.20 10.00 0.08
N ASP A 187 8.47 11.09 -0.13
CA ASP A 187 7.07 11.20 0.26
C ASP A 187 6.17 10.33 -0.65
N TYR A 188 4.98 10.00 -0.17
CA TYR A 188 3.98 9.19 -0.90
C TYR A 188 3.68 9.71 -2.31
N ASP A 189 3.60 11.03 -2.48
CA ASP A 189 3.33 11.65 -3.78
C ASP A 189 4.48 11.39 -4.76
N THR A 190 5.74 11.54 -4.33
CA THR A 190 6.92 11.25 -5.16
C THR A 190 6.99 9.78 -5.56
N TRP A 191 6.70 8.87 -4.63
CA TRP A 191 6.60 7.44 -4.91
C TRP A 191 5.49 7.11 -5.90
N THR A 192 4.34 7.79 -5.76
CA THR A 192 3.21 7.65 -6.67
C THR A 192 3.56 8.10 -8.08
N ASP A 193 4.26 9.23 -8.22
CA ASP A 193 4.73 9.71 -9.52
C ASP A 193 5.71 8.71 -10.15
N LEU A 194 6.64 8.17 -9.38
CA LEU A 194 7.56 7.12 -9.84
C LEU A 194 6.81 5.88 -10.37
N VAL A 195 5.88 5.33 -9.57
CA VAL A 195 5.11 4.12 -9.92
C VAL A 195 4.09 4.37 -11.04
N ARG A 196 3.74 5.63 -11.34
CA ARG A 196 2.98 5.98 -12.56
C ARG A 196 3.86 6.07 -13.81
N GLY A 197 5.18 6.01 -13.67
CA GLY A 197 6.13 6.34 -14.73
C GLY A 197 6.18 7.84 -15.03
N GLU A 198 5.74 8.68 -14.09
CA GLU A 198 5.75 10.14 -14.18
C GLU A 198 7.11 10.70 -13.73
N GLY A 199 8.15 10.40 -14.51
CA GLY A 199 9.49 10.91 -14.31
C GLY A 199 10.54 9.81 -14.31
N ASP A 200 11.78 10.21 -14.08
CA ASP A 200 12.95 9.35 -14.15
C ASP A 200 13.64 9.36 -12.78
N VAL A 201 13.87 8.17 -12.21
CA VAL A 201 14.36 8.01 -10.84
C VAL A 201 15.70 8.71 -10.60
N ILE A 202 16.57 8.74 -11.62
CA ILE A 202 17.87 9.40 -11.52
C ILE A 202 17.68 10.92 -11.49
N ASN A 203 16.79 11.47 -12.31
CA ASN A 203 16.47 12.88 -12.27
C ASN A 203 15.82 13.30 -10.95
N MET A 204 14.92 12.49 -10.40
CA MET A 204 14.29 12.72 -9.09
C MET A 204 15.31 12.70 -7.94
N LEU A 205 16.31 11.81 -8.01
CA LEU A 205 17.44 11.82 -7.08
C LEU A 205 18.31 13.08 -7.22
N MET A 206 18.54 13.53 -8.46
CA MET A 206 19.38 14.70 -8.74
C MET A 206 18.69 16.03 -8.38
N SER A 207 17.36 16.09 -8.46
CA SER A 207 16.54 17.22 -8.03
C SER A 207 16.36 17.28 -6.51
N GLY A 208 16.59 16.15 -5.82
CA GLY A 208 16.39 15.99 -4.38
C GLY A 208 14.94 15.69 -4.01
N GLU A 209 14.13 15.21 -4.95
CA GLU A 209 12.78 14.69 -4.69
C GLU A 209 12.84 13.33 -3.99
N PHE A 210 13.82 12.51 -4.36
CA PHE A 210 14.24 11.34 -3.59
C PHE A 210 15.59 11.61 -2.92
N GLU A 211 15.73 11.11 -1.69
CA GLU A 211 17.01 11.00 -1.00
C GLU A 211 17.47 9.54 -0.98
N ILE A 212 18.78 9.33 -0.91
CA ILE A 212 19.38 7.99 -0.94
C ILE A 212 20.47 7.90 0.13
N ASP A 213 20.32 6.92 1.02
CA ASP A 213 21.32 6.52 1.99
C ASP A 213 22.00 5.23 1.51
N GLY A 214 23.33 5.22 1.40
CA GLY A 214 24.10 4.12 0.83
C GLY A 214 25.29 4.57 -0.03
N ASP A 215 25.99 3.64 -0.69
CA ASP A 215 27.14 3.96 -1.54
C ASP A 215 26.68 4.49 -2.91
N MET A 216 26.64 5.81 -3.06
CA MET A 216 26.27 6.46 -4.30
C MET A 216 27.12 6.09 -5.51
N GLN A 217 28.38 5.67 -5.34
CA GLN A 217 29.18 5.22 -6.47
C GLN A 217 28.64 3.92 -7.04
N LYS A 218 28.06 3.05 -6.20
CA LYS A 218 27.40 1.82 -6.63
C LYS A 218 26.11 2.13 -7.40
N ILE A 219 25.25 3.00 -6.85
CA ILE A 219 24.02 3.41 -7.55
C ILE A 219 24.33 3.98 -8.94
N LEU A 220 25.32 4.85 -9.06
CA LEU A 220 25.72 5.41 -10.35
C LEU A 220 26.40 4.40 -11.29
N GLN A 221 27.10 3.40 -10.74
CA GLN A 221 27.69 2.33 -11.53
C GLN A 221 26.62 1.42 -12.14
N TYR A 222 25.51 1.21 -11.42
CA TYR A 222 24.38 0.36 -11.78
C TYR A 222 23.15 1.18 -12.13
N SER A 223 23.33 2.37 -12.72
CA SER A 223 22.22 3.29 -12.98
C SER A 223 21.16 2.70 -13.92
N ASP A 224 21.57 1.87 -14.88
CA ASP A 224 20.64 1.21 -15.80
C ASP A 224 19.72 0.24 -15.04
N ALA A 225 20.24 -0.52 -14.07
CA ALA A 225 19.43 -1.38 -13.21
C ALA A 225 18.46 -0.59 -12.32
N ALA A 226 18.89 0.57 -11.80
CA ALA A 226 18.01 1.43 -11.02
C ALA A 226 16.86 2.02 -11.87
N VAL A 227 17.14 2.35 -13.13
CA VAL A 227 16.11 2.76 -14.11
C VAL A 227 15.18 1.60 -14.41
N ASP A 228 15.70 0.40 -14.66
CA ASP A 228 14.86 -0.78 -14.92
C ASP A 228 13.90 -1.06 -13.76
N LEU A 229 14.34 -0.97 -12.49
CA LEU A 229 13.45 -1.12 -11.32
C LEU A 229 12.29 -0.13 -11.36
N ALA A 230 12.57 1.14 -11.63
CA ALA A 230 11.54 2.17 -11.73
C ALA A 230 10.56 1.93 -12.90
N GLU A 231 11.08 1.52 -14.07
CA GLU A 231 10.27 1.20 -15.24
C GLU A 231 9.40 -0.04 -14.99
N ILE A 232 9.94 -1.08 -14.35
CA ILE A 232 9.20 -2.28 -13.98
C ILE A 232 8.07 -1.94 -13.01
N ALA A 233 8.33 -1.09 -12.01
CA ALA A 233 7.30 -0.64 -11.08
C ALA A 233 6.15 0.09 -11.82
N ALA A 234 6.49 0.88 -12.84
CA ALA A 234 5.50 1.59 -13.68
C ALA A 234 4.70 0.67 -14.60
N ASP A 235 5.24 -0.50 -14.96
CA ASP A 235 4.56 -1.49 -15.80
C ASP A 235 3.60 -2.42 -15.00
N VAL A 236 3.71 -2.47 -13.67
CA VAL A 236 2.75 -3.20 -12.81
C VAL A 236 1.37 -2.52 -12.87
N ASP A 237 0.28 -3.29 -13.10
CA ASP A 237 -1.11 -2.76 -13.09
C ASP A 237 -1.49 -2.28 -11.69
N THR A 238 -1.22 -1.00 -11.43
CA THR A 238 -1.29 -0.39 -10.11
C THR A 238 -2.52 0.49 -9.94
N ARG A 239 -3.05 0.47 -8.72
CA ARG A 239 -4.04 1.39 -8.15
C ARG A 239 -3.43 2.01 -6.91
N PHE A 240 -3.71 3.29 -6.71
CA PHE A 240 -3.21 4.04 -5.57
C PHE A 240 -4.32 4.10 -4.53
N ILE A 241 -4.02 3.70 -3.30
CA ILE A 241 -4.97 3.74 -2.18
C ILE A 241 -5.28 5.18 -1.80
N PHE A 242 -4.26 6.04 -1.85
CA PHE A 242 -4.32 7.41 -1.37
C PHE A 242 -4.29 8.45 -2.50
#